data_AF-A0A7R9YQ11-F1
#
_entry.id   AF-A0A7R9YQ11-F1
#
_cell.length_a   1.000
_cell.length_b   1.000
_cell.length_c   1.000
_cell.angle_alpha   90.00
_cell.angle_beta   90.00
_cell.angle_gamma   90.00
#
_symmetry.space_group_name_H-M   'P 1'
#
loop_
_entity.id
_entity.type
_entity.pdbx_description
1 polymer ?
#
loop_
_entity_poly.entity_id
_entity_poly.type
_entity_poly.pdbx_seq_one_letter_code
_entity_poly.pdbx_strand_id
1 'polypeptide(L)'
;NNLAEGARQLLAAGADPNHKGRIRSTPADVARESRATHVLQVLREFAAQQQGAARRWHGRGITHIEVLRAGVEAVNGLYERRPSSEVPASFARVCEQELRTDAASTWEKLNGDGDWYRHCDHPANASYIYYNRGDKHWWIDGPSGLGAYKSPGPPHAPPANGVFPANAHGGWLVMEKGAEALSQPVLRILREGYDAGKWGA
;
A
#
# COMPACT_ATOMS: atom_id res chain seq x y z
N ASN A 1 9.47 27.80 9.90
CA ASN A 1 8.92 26.93 8.84
C ASN A 1 8.34 25.68 9.50
N ASN A 2 7.41 24.98 8.86
CA ASN A 2 6.78 23.77 9.42
C ASN A 2 7.35 22.47 8.81
N LEU A 3 8.61 22.50 8.32
CA LEU A 3 9.18 21.37 7.58
C LEU A 3 9.42 20.15 8.47
N ALA A 4 9.77 20.37 9.74
CA ALA A 4 9.97 19.28 10.70
C ALA A 4 8.65 18.54 11.00
N GLU A 5 7.54 19.26 11.15
CA GLU A 5 6.22 18.66 11.34
C GLU A 5 5.77 17.90 10.10
N GLY A 6 5.93 18.50 8.91
CA GLY A 6 5.66 17.80 7.66
C GLY A 6 6.50 16.52 7.50
N ALA A 7 7.78 16.55 7.89
CA ALA A 7 8.63 15.36 7.89
C ALA A 7 8.14 14.29 8.89
N ARG A 8 7.71 14.67 10.11
CA ARG A 8 7.11 13.73 11.08
C ARG A 8 5.86 13.07 10.50
N GLN A 9 4.99 13.85 9.86
CA GLN A 9 3.76 13.34 9.25
C GLN A 9 4.03 12.37 8.09
N LEU A 10 4.98 12.69 7.22
CA LEU A 10 5.39 11.80 6.13
C LEU A 10 5.96 10.48 6.65
N LEU A 11 6.83 10.52 7.66
CA LEU A 11 7.40 9.33 8.29
C LEU A 11 6.33 8.48 8.97
N ALA A 12 5.38 9.12 9.68
CA ALA A 12 4.24 8.44 10.30
C ALA A 12 3.31 7.79 9.25
N ALA A 13 3.17 8.41 8.07
CA ALA A 13 2.45 7.85 6.94
C ALA A 13 3.18 6.65 6.28
N GLY A 14 4.45 6.42 6.63
CA GLY A 14 5.26 5.31 6.13
C GLY A 14 6.24 5.70 5.03
N ALA A 15 6.56 6.99 4.86
CA ALA A 15 7.61 7.40 3.93
C ALA A 15 8.97 6.80 4.32
N ASP A 16 9.72 6.32 3.32
CA ASP A 16 11.07 5.78 3.53
C ASP A 16 12.10 6.91 3.69
N PRO A 17 12.72 7.09 4.88
CA PRO A 17 13.71 8.13 5.10
C PRO A 17 15.02 7.94 4.31
N ASN A 18 15.22 6.78 3.68
CA ASN A 18 16.41 6.46 2.89
C ASN A 18 16.16 6.51 1.38
N HIS A 19 14.94 6.85 0.94
CA HIS A 19 14.61 6.90 -0.48
C HIS A 19 15.37 8.05 -1.16
N LYS A 20 16.17 7.74 -2.19
CA LYS A 20 17.02 8.73 -2.87
C LYS A 20 16.32 9.57 -3.93
N GLY A 21 15.07 9.24 -4.27
CA GLY A 21 14.30 9.92 -5.30
C GLY A 21 15.05 10.04 -6.64
N ARG A 22 14.66 11.05 -7.44
CA ARG A 22 15.25 11.31 -8.77
C ARG A 22 16.59 12.06 -8.71
N ILE A 23 16.81 12.84 -7.66
CA ILE A 23 18.04 13.61 -7.47
C ILE A 23 19.18 12.79 -6.84
N ARG A 24 18.95 11.49 -6.60
CA ARG A 24 19.91 10.54 -6.01
C ARG A 24 20.40 10.90 -4.59
N SER A 25 19.66 11.76 -3.89
CA SER A 25 19.94 12.23 -2.53
C SER A 25 18.83 11.79 -1.58
N THR A 26 19.20 11.33 -0.39
CA THR A 26 18.22 11.00 0.66
C THR A 26 17.60 12.26 1.27
N PRO A 27 16.44 12.16 1.96
CA PRO A 27 15.91 13.23 2.79
C PRO A 27 16.95 13.84 3.74
N ALA A 28 17.85 13.03 4.30
CA ALA A 28 18.92 13.52 5.18
C ALA A 28 19.99 14.34 4.43
N ASP A 29 20.34 13.95 3.20
CA ASP A 29 21.29 14.69 2.37
C ASP A 29 20.74 16.08 2.03
N VAL A 30 19.49 16.13 1.54
CA VAL A 30 18.79 17.39 1.22
C VAL A 30 18.65 18.29 2.45
N ALA A 31 18.31 17.70 3.62
CA ALA A 31 18.19 18.46 4.86
C ALA A 31 19.55 19.02 5.34
N ARG A 32 20.66 18.32 5.11
CA ARG A 32 22.02 18.85 5.40
C ARG A 32 22.37 20.01 4.49
N GLU A 33 22.18 19.86 3.19
CA GLU A 33 22.44 20.92 2.19
C GLU A 33 21.63 22.19 2.47
N SER A 34 20.36 22.02 2.88
CA SER A 34 19.45 23.12 3.20
C SER A 34 19.61 23.68 4.62
N ARG A 35 20.56 23.16 5.42
CA ARG A 35 20.74 23.49 6.86
C ARG A 35 19.46 23.33 7.68
N ALA A 36 18.60 22.37 7.32
CA ALA A 36 17.34 22.07 8.00
C ALA A 36 17.57 21.20 9.24
N THR A 37 18.20 21.77 10.27
CA THR A 37 18.61 21.07 11.50
C THR A 37 17.47 20.33 12.21
N HIS A 38 16.27 20.94 12.27
CA HIS A 38 15.10 20.30 12.87
C HIS A 38 14.63 19.06 12.09
N VAL A 39 14.71 19.07 10.76
CA VAL A 39 14.38 17.89 9.93
C VAL A 39 15.40 16.77 10.16
N LEU A 40 16.69 17.12 10.28
CA LEU A 40 17.73 16.14 10.63
C LEU A 40 17.53 15.53 12.02
N GLN A 41 17.00 16.28 12.97
CA GLN A 41 16.62 15.75 14.27
C GLN A 41 15.46 14.75 14.15
N VAL A 42 14.39 15.11 13.44
CA VAL A 42 13.25 14.22 13.17
C VAL A 42 13.69 12.89 12.56
N LEU A 43 14.54 12.94 11.52
CA LEU A 43 15.04 11.73 10.85
C LEU A 43 15.89 10.84 11.78
N ARG A 44 16.71 11.44 12.66
CA ARG A 44 17.51 10.71 13.65
C ARG A 44 16.63 10.05 14.72
N GLU A 45 15.66 10.78 15.26
CA GLU A 45 14.69 10.27 16.23
C GLU A 45 13.93 9.07 15.67
N PHE A 46 13.42 9.19 14.44
CA PHE A 46 12.73 8.11 13.76
C PHE A 46 13.65 6.89 13.56
N ALA A 47 14.89 7.09 13.10
CA ALA A 47 15.85 6.01 12.92
C ALA A 47 16.19 5.28 14.23
N ALA A 48 16.26 6.00 15.36
CA ALA A 48 16.50 5.40 16.68
C ALA A 48 15.30 4.57 17.16
N GLN A 49 14.07 5.05 16.95
CA GLN A 49 12.84 4.31 17.27
C GLN A 49 12.74 2.98 16.49
N GLN A 50 13.20 2.96 15.24
CA GLN A 50 13.17 1.77 14.38
C GLN A 50 14.26 0.74 14.71
N GLN A 51 15.29 1.09 15.47
CA GLN A 51 16.36 0.15 15.88
C GLN A 51 15.95 -0.74 17.06
N GLY A 52 15.03 -0.29 17.92
CA GLY A 52 14.52 -1.06 19.05
C GLY A 52 13.33 -1.97 18.71
N ALA A 53 12.59 -1.66 17.66
CA ALA A 53 11.52 -2.50 17.15
C ALA A 53 12.09 -3.46 16.10
N ALA A 54 12.18 -4.76 16.41
CA ALA A 54 12.51 -5.79 15.42
C ALA A 54 11.79 -5.50 14.09
N ARG A 55 12.54 -5.48 12.98
CA ARG A 55 12.17 -5.00 11.63
C ARG A 55 10.96 -5.72 10.99
N ARG A 56 9.78 -5.69 11.61
CA ARG A 56 8.51 -6.05 10.97
C ARG A 56 7.93 -4.79 10.32
N TRP A 57 8.41 -4.49 9.12
CA TRP A 57 7.87 -3.48 8.21
C TRP A 57 6.85 -4.13 7.27
N HIS A 58 5.86 -4.80 7.85
CA HIS A 58 4.68 -5.28 7.12
C HIS A 58 3.47 -4.68 7.82
N GLY A 59 2.70 -3.85 7.11
CA GLY A 59 1.37 -3.38 7.53
C GLY A 59 1.24 -2.68 8.89
N ARG A 60 2.31 -2.48 9.68
CA ARG A 60 2.19 -1.98 11.05
C ARG A 60 1.50 -0.62 11.04
N GLY A 61 0.35 -0.61 11.68
CA GLY A 61 -0.54 0.53 11.77
C GLY A 61 -1.67 0.53 10.73
N ILE A 62 -1.53 0.02 9.50
CA ILE A 62 -2.64 0.10 8.53
C ILE A 62 -3.77 -0.80 9.00
N THR A 63 -4.90 -0.20 9.37
CA THR A 63 -6.10 -0.92 9.80
C THR A 63 -7.07 -1.08 8.64
N HIS A 64 -7.15 -0.04 7.80
CA HIS A 64 -8.03 -0.01 6.64
C HIS A 64 -7.37 0.69 5.45
N ILE A 65 -7.83 0.33 4.26
CA ILE A 65 -7.52 1.01 3.01
C ILE A 65 -8.86 1.32 2.36
N GLU A 66 -9.10 2.56 1.98
CA GLU A 66 -10.25 2.90 1.16
C GLU A 66 -9.78 3.17 -0.27
N VAL A 67 -10.40 2.49 -1.23
CA VAL A 67 -10.16 2.68 -2.66
C VAL A 67 -11.23 3.61 -3.21
N LEU A 68 -10.79 4.72 -3.78
CA LEU A 68 -11.62 5.79 -4.32
C LEU A 68 -11.36 5.95 -5.81
N ARG A 69 -12.42 6.18 -6.59
CA ARG A 69 -12.36 6.58 -8.00
C ARG A 69 -11.59 5.61 -8.90
N ALA A 70 -11.49 4.34 -8.51
CA ALA A 70 -11.05 3.29 -9.42
C ALA A 70 -12.08 3.16 -10.53
N GLY A 71 -11.67 3.10 -11.80
CA GLY A 71 -12.64 2.94 -12.87
C GLY A 71 -13.19 1.52 -12.98
N VAL A 72 -12.56 0.53 -12.35
CA VAL A 72 -13.19 -0.79 -12.10
C VAL A 72 -14.06 -0.61 -10.87
N GLU A 73 -15.37 -0.44 -11.09
CA GLU A 73 -16.30 -0.03 -10.03
C GLU A 73 -16.26 -0.97 -8.81
N ALA A 74 -16.18 -2.27 -9.07
CA ALA A 74 -16.25 -3.32 -8.06
C ALA A 74 -15.13 -3.27 -7.00
N VAL A 75 -14.03 -2.54 -7.24
CA VAL A 75 -12.94 -2.42 -6.26
C VAL A 75 -12.97 -1.13 -5.46
N ASN A 76 -13.96 -0.26 -5.69
CA ASN A 76 -14.15 0.91 -4.83
C ASN A 76 -14.75 0.49 -3.48
N GLY A 77 -14.35 1.18 -2.42
CA GLY A 77 -14.85 0.97 -1.07
C GLY A 77 -13.75 0.76 -0.02
N LEU A 78 -14.18 0.48 1.21
CA LEU A 78 -13.34 0.24 2.37
C LEU A 78 -12.89 -1.22 2.42
N TYR A 79 -11.63 -1.39 2.80
CA TYR A 79 -10.99 -2.68 3.02
C TYR A 79 -10.44 -2.73 4.43
N GLU A 80 -10.69 -3.82 5.14
CA GLU A 80 -10.19 -4.07 6.49
C GLU A 80 -8.99 -5.03 6.47
N ARG A 81 -8.05 -4.84 7.39
CA ARG A 81 -6.88 -5.71 7.53
C ARG A 81 -7.26 -7.14 7.93
N ARG A 82 -6.64 -8.12 7.28
CA ARG A 82 -6.67 -9.55 7.60
C ARG A 82 -5.24 -10.11 7.76
N PRO A 83 -5.04 -11.10 8.65
CA PRO A 83 -3.74 -11.70 8.85
C PRO A 83 -3.32 -12.56 7.65
N SER A 84 -2.02 -12.73 7.45
CA SER A 84 -1.46 -13.52 6.34
C SER A 84 -1.88 -14.99 6.35
N SER A 85 -2.25 -15.52 7.51
CA SER A 85 -2.73 -16.89 7.70
C SER A 85 -4.11 -17.15 7.10
N GLU A 86 -4.86 -16.10 6.77
CA GLU A 86 -6.14 -16.21 6.08
C GLU A 86 -5.95 -16.04 4.58
N VAL A 87 -6.61 -16.90 3.80
CA VAL A 87 -6.58 -16.84 2.34
C VAL A 87 -7.83 -16.08 1.84
N PRO A 88 -7.70 -15.11 0.92
CA PRO A 88 -8.86 -14.44 0.33
C PRO A 88 -9.79 -15.43 -0.36
N ALA A 89 -11.11 -15.30 -0.15
CA ALA A 89 -12.08 -16.28 -0.64
C ALA A 89 -12.10 -16.41 -2.18
N SER A 90 -12.02 -15.27 -2.89
CA SER A 90 -11.95 -15.25 -4.36
C SER A 90 -10.62 -15.78 -4.89
N PHE A 91 -9.50 -15.55 -4.19
CA PHE A 91 -8.21 -16.18 -4.50
C PHE A 91 -8.28 -17.70 -4.39
N ALA A 92 -8.80 -18.21 -3.27
CA ALA A 92 -8.96 -19.65 -3.05
C ALA A 92 -9.81 -20.29 -4.16
N ARG A 93 -10.91 -19.62 -4.54
CA ARG A 93 -11.75 -20.04 -5.67
C ARG A 93 -10.96 -20.12 -6.98
N VAL A 94 -10.16 -19.13 -7.34
CA VAL A 94 -9.34 -19.16 -8.57
C VAL A 94 -8.31 -20.30 -8.52
N CYS A 95 -7.63 -20.48 -7.38
CA CYS A 95 -6.70 -21.60 -7.20
C CYS A 95 -7.37 -22.96 -7.41
N GLU A 96 -8.55 -23.17 -6.83
CA GLU A 96 -9.28 -24.43 -6.94
C GLU A 96 -9.89 -24.63 -8.33
N GLN A 97 -10.53 -23.59 -8.88
CA GLN A 97 -11.38 -23.68 -10.06
C GLN A 97 -10.64 -23.52 -11.38
N GLU A 98 -9.55 -22.74 -11.41
CA GLU A 98 -8.84 -22.43 -12.65
C GLU A 98 -7.43 -23.00 -12.66
N LEU A 99 -6.68 -22.79 -11.58
CA LEU A 99 -5.26 -23.17 -11.53
C LEU A 99 -5.04 -24.62 -11.09
N ARG A 100 -6.04 -25.24 -10.43
CA ARG A 100 -5.95 -26.59 -9.83
C ARG A 100 -4.76 -26.70 -8.86
N THR A 101 -4.55 -25.67 -8.05
CA THR A 101 -3.46 -25.58 -7.06
C THR A 101 -4.00 -25.47 -5.65
N ASP A 102 -3.21 -25.89 -4.65
CA ASP A 102 -3.50 -25.62 -3.25
C ASP A 102 -3.43 -24.11 -2.94
N ALA A 103 -4.53 -23.56 -2.43
CA ALA A 103 -4.67 -22.12 -2.21
C ALA A 103 -3.74 -21.63 -1.10
N ALA A 104 -3.62 -22.35 0.01
CA ALA A 104 -2.80 -21.95 1.15
C ALA A 104 -1.31 -21.88 0.78
N SER A 105 -0.80 -22.94 0.15
CA SER A 105 0.59 -23.01 -0.31
C SER A 105 0.91 -21.98 -1.38
N THR A 106 -0.05 -21.65 -2.25
CA THR A 106 0.13 -20.62 -3.27
C THR A 106 0.12 -19.23 -2.65
N TRP A 107 -0.80 -18.97 -1.72
CA TRP A 107 -0.89 -17.71 -0.99
C TRP A 107 0.37 -17.42 -0.19
N GLU A 108 0.90 -18.43 0.52
CA GLU A 108 2.13 -18.27 1.29
C GLU A 108 3.34 -17.96 0.41
N LYS A 109 3.40 -18.51 -0.81
CA LYS A 109 4.46 -18.15 -1.78
C LYS A 109 4.35 -16.71 -2.26
N LEU A 110 3.14 -16.21 -2.48
CA LEU A 110 2.91 -14.87 -3.04
C LEU A 110 2.96 -13.78 -1.97
N ASN A 111 2.19 -13.92 -0.90
CA ASN A 111 1.99 -12.90 0.13
C ASN A 111 2.88 -13.15 1.37
N GLY A 112 3.21 -14.41 1.67
CA GLY A 112 4.07 -14.77 2.80
C GLY A 112 3.50 -14.37 4.15
N ASP A 113 4.26 -13.61 4.92
CA ASP A 113 3.88 -13.10 6.25
C ASP A 113 3.23 -11.70 6.21
N GLY A 114 2.87 -11.20 5.02
CA GLY A 114 2.24 -9.90 4.85
C GLY A 114 0.76 -9.90 5.22
N ASP A 115 0.31 -8.89 5.96
CA ASP A 115 -1.14 -8.63 6.09
C ASP A 115 -1.74 -8.26 4.72
N TRP A 116 -2.99 -8.63 4.51
CA TRP A 116 -3.78 -8.26 3.33
C TRP A 116 -5.07 -7.55 3.75
N TYR A 117 -5.84 -7.03 2.80
CA TYR A 117 -7.02 -6.22 3.11
C TYR A 117 -8.23 -6.74 2.34
N ARG A 118 -9.32 -7.02 3.07
CA ARG A 118 -10.58 -7.56 2.55
C ARG A 118 -11.59 -6.44 2.38
N HIS A 119 -12.29 -6.39 1.24
CA HIS A 119 -13.41 -5.46 1.05
C HIS A 119 -14.48 -5.67 2.13
N CYS A 120 -14.92 -4.61 2.80
CA CYS A 120 -15.84 -4.69 3.93
C CYS A 120 -17.09 -3.82 3.81
N ASP A 121 -17.21 -2.97 2.78
CA ASP A 121 -18.45 -2.21 2.53
C ASP A 121 -19.59 -3.09 2.01
N HIS A 122 -19.25 -4.19 1.32
CA HIS A 122 -20.23 -5.09 0.72
C HIS A 122 -19.91 -6.55 1.04
N PRO A 123 -20.76 -7.27 1.80
CA PRO A 123 -20.45 -8.63 2.26
C PRO A 123 -20.32 -9.67 1.14
N ALA A 124 -20.91 -9.41 -0.03
CA ALA A 124 -20.78 -10.26 -1.22
C ALA A 124 -19.56 -9.88 -2.10
N ASN A 125 -18.91 -8.76 -1.83
CA ASN A 125 -17.77 -8.31 -2.59
C ASN A 125 -16.50 -8.97 -2.06
N ALA A 126 -15.99 -9.95 -2.79
CA ALA A 126 -14.80 -10.70 -2.44
C ALA A 126 -13.49 -10.07 -2.96
N SER A 127 -13.47 -8.76 -3.26
CA SER A 127 -12.25 -8.06 -3.66
C SER A 127 -11.25 -7.99 -2.51
N TYR A 128 -9.96 -7.94 -2.83
CA TYR A 128 -8.90 -7.85 -1.83
C TYR A 128 -7.66 -7.11 -2.33
N ILE A 129 -6.86 -6.62 -1.39
CA ILE A 129 -5.61 -5.92 -1.64
C ILE A 129 -4.49 -6.64 -0.92
N TYR A 130 -3.36 -6.88 -1.58
CA TYR A 130 -2.20 -7.53 -0.96
C TYR A 130 -0.89 -7.12 -1.62
N TYR A 131 0.22 -7.43 -0.95
CA TYR A 131 1.55 -7.25 -1.51
C TYR A 131 2.10 -8.59 -1.99
N ASN A 132 2.37 -8.70 -3.28
CA ASN A 132 3.01 -9.86 -3.87
C ASN A 132 4.54 -9.72 -3.75
N ARG A 133 5.14 -10.60 -2.95
CA ARG A 133 6.59 -10.63 -2.68
C ARG A 133 7.41 -11.05 -3.89
N GLY A 134 6.83 -11.86 -4.78
CA GLY A 134 7.49 -12.39 -5.97
C GLY A 134 7.76 -11.31 -7.00
N ASP A 135 6.73 -10.52 -7.34
CA ASP A 135 6.87 -9.43 -8.32
C ASP A 135 7.11 -8.05 -7.69
N LYS A 136 7.04 -7.93 -6.36
CA LYS A 136 7.23 -6.69 -5.60
C LYS A 136 6.19 -5.61 -5.91
N HIS A 137 4.96 -6.02 -6.21
CA HIS A 137 3.83 -5.13 -6.45
C HIS A 137 2.76 -5.27 -5.37
N TRP A 138 2.08 -4.16 -5.14
CA TRP A 138 0.75 -4.18 -4.55
C TRP A 138 -0.27 -4.52 -5.62
N TRP A 139 -1.24 -5.36 -5.28
CA TRP A 139 -2.31 -5.83 -6.14
C TRP A 139 -3.66 -5.45 -5.55
N ILE A 140 -4.60 -5.09 -6.42
CA ILE A 140 -6.03 -4.96 -6.11
C ILE A 140 -6.74 -5.96 -7.01
N ASP A 141 -7.27 -7.01 -6.41
CA ASP A 141 -7.96 -8.08 -7.12
C ASP A 141 -9.47 -7.91 -6.92
N GLY A 142 -10.22 -8.07 -8.01
CA GLY A 142 -11.67 -7.90 -8.02
C GLY A 142 -12.43 -9.08 -7.39
N PRO A 143 -13.77 -9.05 -7.36
CA PRO A 143 -14.57 -10.13 -6.76
C PRO A 143 -14.40 -11.48 -7.46
N SER A 144 -13.92 -11.48 -8.71
CA SER A 144 -13.58 -12.69 -9.47
C SER A 144 -12.36 -13.41 -8.90
N GLY A 145 -11.46 -12.71 -8.19
CA GLY A 145 -10.15 -13.18 -7.78
C GLY A 145 -9.06 -12.91 -8.83
N LEU A 146 -9.42 -12.23 -9.93
CA LEU A 146 -8.46 -11.78 -10.93
C LEU A 146 -7.99 -10.36 -10.62
N GLY A 147 -6.74 -10.07 -10.97
CA GLY A 147 -6.16 -8.74 -10.78
C GLY A 147 -6.89 -7.67 -11.58
N ALA A 148 -7.33 -6.61 -10.90
CA ALA A 148 -7.86 -5.40 -11.51
C ALA A 148 -6.75 -4.35 -11.70
N TYR A 149 -5.91 -4.18 -10.67
CA TYR A 149 -4.77 -3.27 -10.69
C TYR A 149 -3.53 -3.86 -10.04
N LYS A 150 -2.35 -3.40 -10.48
CA LYS A 150 -1.11 -3.58 -9.71
C LYS A 150 -0.16 -2.40 -9.79
N SER A 151 0.62 -2.14 -8.75
CA SER A 151 1.62 -1.06 -8.73
C SER A 151 2.88 -1.48 -7.98
N PRO A 152 4.09 -1.14 -8.47
CA PRO A 152 5.30 -1.37 -7.69
C PRO A 152 5.25 -0.54 -6.39
N GLY A 153 5.84 -1.08 -5.33
CA GLY A 153 5.95 -0.37 -4.05
C GLY A 153 6.64 -1.22 -2.99
N PRO A 154 7.03 -0.66 -1.84
CA PRO A 154 7.54 -1.46 -0.74
C PRO A 154 6.39 -2.15 0.04
N PRO A 155 6.65 -3.26 0.74
CA PRO A 155 5.62 -4.04 1.45
C PRO A 155 4.91 -3.33 2.62
N HIS A 156 5.37 -2.15 3.03
CA HIS A 156 4.79 -1.38 4.14
C HIS A 156 3.99 -0.15 3.70
N ALA A 157 4.01 0.19 2.40
CA ALA A 157 3.38 1.38 1.88
C ALA A 157 2.70 1.07 0.55
N PRO A 158 1.39 0.71 0.56
CA PRO A 158 0.62 0.63 -0.66
C PRO A 158 0.63 1.99 -1.37
N PRO A 159 0.79 2.04 -2.70
CA PRO A 159 0.79 3.29 -3.46
C PRO A 159 -0.54 4.04 -3.31
N ALA A 160 -0.50 5.17 -2.60
CA ALA A 160 -1.69 5.97 -2.29
C ALA A 160 -2.31 6.64 -3.52
N ASN A 161 -1.49 7.04 -4.50
CA ASN A 161 -1.95 7.69 -5.72
C ASN A 161 -1.27 7.07 -6.93
N GLY A 162 -2.04 6.76 -7.97
CA GLY A 162 -1.48 6.55 -9.30
C GLY A 162 -1.24 7.89 -10.00
N VAL A 163 -0.04 8.11 -10.55
CA VAL A 163 0.19 9.24 -11.47
C VAL A 163 -0.18 8.80 -12.87
N PHE A 164 -1.11 9.50 -13.52
CA PHE A 164 -1.41 9.32 -14.94
C PHE A 164 -0.48 10.21 -15.79
N PRO A 165 0.04 9.74 -16.94
CA PRO A 165 -0.18 8.42 -17.51
C PRO A 165 0.77 7.36 -16.90
N ALA A 166 0.30 6.10 -16.85
CA ALA A 166 0.93 4.94 -16.16
C ALA A 166 2.36 4.56 -16.63
N ASN A 167 2.91 5.30 -17.59
CA ASN A 167 4.19 5.10 -18.24
C ASN A 167 5.37 5.69 -17.45
N ALA A 168 5.12 6.42 -16.36
CA ALA A 168 6.17 7.03 -15.54
C ALA A 168 6.38 6.31 -14.19
N HIS A 169 6.62 4.99 -14.21
CA HIS A 169 7.21 4.20 -13.11
C HIS A 169 6.58 4.33 -11.69
N GLY A 170 5.33 4.79 -11.58
CA GLY A 170 4.71 5.08 -10.27
C GLY A 170 3.18 5.15 -10.30
N GLY A 171 2.54 4.40 -11.20
CA GLY A 171 1.08 4.33 -11.32
C GLY A 171 0.56 2.89 -11.20
N TRP A 172 -0.75 2.78 -10.98
CA TRP A 172 -1.45 1.50 -10.98
C TRP A 172 -1.66 1.04 -12.42
N LEU A 173 -1.04 -0.08 -12.78
CA LEU A 173 -1.25 -0.76 -14.05
C LEU A 173 -2.61 -1.45 -14.01
N VAL A 174 -3.46 -1.14 -14.98
CA VAL A 174 -4.74 -1.82 -15.18
C VAL A 174 -4.48 -3.21 -15.77
N MET A 175 -5.06 -4.23 -15.16
CA MET A 175 -4.87 -5.64 -15.54
C MET A 175 -6.11 -6.22 -16.23
N GLU A 176 -7.28 -5.63 -16.00
CA GLU A 176 -8.53 -6.03 -16.66
C GLU A 176 -8.53 -5.60 -18.14
N LYS A 177 -8.77 -6.53 -19.06
CA LYS A 177 -8.79 -6.24 -20.51
C LYS A 177 -9.97 -5.34 -20.86
N GLY A 178 -9.75 -4.31 -21.67
CA GLY A 178 -10.79 -3.35 -22.05
C GLY A 178 -11.00 -2.22 -21.03
N ALA A 179 -10.27 -2.24 -19.92
CA ALA A 179 -10.31 -1.23 -18.86
C ALA A 179 -9.19 -0.18 -18.98
N GLU A 180 -8.46 -0.12 -20.10
CA GLU A 180 -7.25 0.68 -20.24
C GLU A 180 -7.49 2.20 -20.20
N ALA A 181 -8.74 2.63 -20.44
CA ALA A 181 -9.19 4.02 -20.33
C ALA A 181 -9.77 4.39 -18.95
N LEU A 182 -9.80 3.44 -18.00
CA LEU A 182 -10.40 3.64 -16.68
C LEU A 182 -9.52 4.48 -15.76
N SER A 183 -10.17 5.20 -14.85
CA SER A 183 -9.49 6.06 -13.88
C SER A 183 -8.63 5.27 -12.90
N GLN A 184 -7.49 5.85 -12.53
CA GLN A 184 -6.57 5.27 -11.56
C GLN A 184 -7.20 5.26 -10.15
N PRO A 185 -7.03 4.18 -9.38
CA PRO A 185 -7.47 4.16 -8.00
C PRO A 185 -6.65 5.15 -7.16
N VAL A 186 -7.35 5.77 -6.21
CA VAL A 186 -6.74 6.57 -5.14
C VAL A 186 -7.00 5.87 -3.81
N LEU A 187 -5.94 5.54 -3.10
CA LEU A 187 -5.98 4.84 -1.83
C LEU A 187 -5.84 5.84 -0.68
N ARG A 188 -6.87 5.90 0.17
CA ARG A 188 -6.78 6.53 1.49
C ARG A 188 -6.35 5.47 2.50
N ILE A 189 -5.13 5.60 3.02
CA ILE A 189 -4.53 4.64 3.96
C ILE A 189 -4.86 5.07 5.39
N LEU A 190 -5.60 4.25 6.13
CA LEU A 190 -6.01 4.52 7.51
C LEU A 190 -5.15 3.71 8.46
N ARG A 191 -4.57 4.38 9.46
CA ARG A 191 -3.68 3.76 10.44
C ARG A 191 -4.19 3.88 11.88
N GLU A 192 -3.86 2.90 12.72
CA GLU A 192 -4.12 2.91 14.16
C GLU A 192 -3.52 4.18 14.81
N GLY A 193 -4.34 4.93 15.55
CA GLY A 193 -3.96 6.22 16.14
C GLY A 193 -4.00 7.42 15.20
N TYR A 194 -4.38 7.25 13.93
CA TYR A 194 -4.56 8.35 12.98
C TYR A 194 -6.04 8.72 12.86
N ASP A 195 -6.46 9.76 13.58
CA ASP A 195 -7.83 10.27 13.56
C ASP A 195 -8.02 11.23 12.38
N ALA A 196 -8.74 10.77 11.35
CA ALA A 196 -9.07 11.58 10.17
C ALA A 196 -10.02 12.75 10.48
N GLY A 197 -10.58 12.81 11.70
CA GLY A 197 -11.52 13.84 12.15
C GLY A 197 -10.94 15.26 12.32
N LYS A 198 -9.63 15.48 12.10
CA LYS A 198 -9.00 16.81 12.27
C LYS A 198 -8.87 17.65 11.01
N TRP A 199 -9.40 17.21 9.87
CA TRP A 199 -9.27 17.94 8.59
C TRP A 199 -10.62 18.25 7.92
N GLY A 200 -11.63 18.55 8.73
CA GLY A 200 -12.89 19.14 8.28
C GLY A 200 -13.10 20.52 8.89
N ALA A 201 -12.45 21.55 8.33
CA ALA A 201 -12.86 22.96 8.31
C ALA A 201 -11.85 23.77 7.48
#